data_AF-A0A382YCE2-F1
#
_entry.id   AF-A0A382YCE2-F1
#
_cell.length_a   1.000
_cell.length_b   1.000
_cell.length_c   1.000
_cell.angle_alpha   90.00
_cell.angle_beta   90.00
_cell.angle_gamma   90.00
#
_symmetry.space_group_name_H-M   'P 1'
#
loop_
_entity.id
_entity.type
_entity.pdbx_description
1 polymer ?
#
loop_
_entity_poly.entity_id
_entity_poly.type
_entity_poly.pdbx_seq_one_letter_code
_entity_poly.pdbx_strand_id
1 'polypeptide(L)'
;VKLTEGKKVNNYFDDLLKATGNEFGSKVSDGVEAGDVSGYIDTGSYILNALISGDIYGGIPTNKITAFAGETATGKTFFVLGIVKQFLADNPSGGVLYFE
;
A
#
# COMPACT_ATOMS: atom_id res chain seq x y z
N VAL A 1 28.84 31.71 29.03
CA VAL A 1 29.47 30.41 28.74
C VAL A 1 28.50 29.61 27.89
N LYS A 2 28.86 29.29 26.65
CA LYS A 2 28.01 28.54 25.70
C LYS A 2 27.88 27.10 26.20
N LEU A 3 26.66 26.65 26.50
CA LEU A 3 26.36 25.23 26.66
C LEU A 3 25.94 24.68 25.30
N THR A 4 26.95 24.35 24.51
CA THR A 4 26.84 23.41 23.39
C THR A 4 26.92 22.01 23.95
N GLU A 5 25.78 21.32 24.06
CA GLU A 5 25.75 19.86 24.15
C GLU A 5 24.47 19.38 23.46
N GLY A 6 24.59 19.12 22.15
CA GLY A 6 23.57 18.41 21.41
C GLY A 6 23.44 17.01 21.99
N LYS A 7 22.24 16.68 22.49
CA LYS A 7 21.87 15.32 22.90
C LYS A 7 22.24 14.34 21.79
N LYS A 8 23.25 13.49 22.03
CA LYS A 8 23.43 12.26 21.26
C LYS A 8 22.22 11.39 21.52
N VAL A 9 21.32 11.30 20.55
CA VAL A 9 20.31 10.24 20.52
C VAL A 9 21.09 8.95 20.28
N ASN A 10 21.32 8.17 21.35
CA ASN A 10 21.84 6.82 21.23
C ASN A 10 20.78 5.98 20.53
N ASN A 11 20.91 5.78 19.22
CA ASN A 11 20.01 4.92 18.46
C ASN A 11 20.39 3.46 18.69
N TYR A 12 20.01 2.93 19.86
CA TYR A 12 20.19 1.53 20.26
C TYR A 12 19.80 0.53 19.15
N PHE A 13 18.73 0.83 18.41
CA PHE A 13 18.28 0.01 17.28
C PHE A 13 19.24 0.02 16.08
N ASP A 14 19.94 1.13 15.81
CA ASP A 14 20.94 1.17 14.73
C ASP A 14 22.18 0.33 15.08
N ASP A 15 22.58 0.34 16.34
CA ASP A 15 23.70 -0.47 16.82
C ASP A 15 23.34 -1.97 16.81
N LEU A 16 22.10 -2.30 17.15
CA LEU A 16 21.59 -3.68 17.10
C LEU A 16 21.51 -4.20 15.65
N LEU A 17 21.02 -3.39 14.70
CA LEU A 17 21.01 -3.74 13.27
C LEU A 17 22.44 -4.00 12.75
N LYS A 18 23.40 -3.12 13.07
CA LYS A 18 24.81 -3.31 12.69
C LYS A 18 25.44 -4.57 13.30
N ALA A 19 25.14 -4.87 14.56
CA ALA A 19 25.66 -6.06 15.25
C ALA A 19 25.10 -7.37 14.67
N THR A 20 23.88 -7.36 14.16
CA THR A 20 23.26 -8.55 13.55
C THR A 20 23.79 -8.88 12.15
N GLY A 21 24.43 -7.92 11.46
CA GLY A 21 24.97 -8.12 10.11
C GLY A 21 23.93 -8.47 9.05
N ASN A 22 22.64 -8.18 9.31
CA ASN A 22 21.55 -8.53 8.43
C ASN A 22 21.32 -7.45 7.38
N GLU A 23 21.75 -7.69 6.14
CA GLU A 23 21.60 -6.78 5.00
C GLU A 23 20.13 -6.52 4.61
N PHE A 24 19.19 -7.33 5.10
CA PHE A 24 17.76 -7.19 4.86
C PHE A 24 16.99 -6.63 6.07
N GLY A 25 17.68 -6.37 7.19
CA GLY A 25 17.08 -5.81 8.40
C GLY A 25 17.14 -4.29 8.40
N SER A 26 15.98 -3.63 8.37
CA SER A 26 15.86 -2.19 8.54
C SER A 26 14.86 -1.85 9.66
N LYS A 27 14.88 -0.61 10.13
CA LYS A 27 13.78 -0.12 10.98
C LYS A 27 12.55 0.04 10.11
N VAL A 28 11.40 -0.45 10.58
CA VAL A 28 10.10 -0.28 9.90
C VAL A 28 9.76 1.20 9.72
N SER A 29 10.21 2.08 10.61
CA SER A 29 10.06 3.54 10.49
C SER A 29 10.72 4.13 9.25
N ASP A 30 11.75 3.46 8.72
CA ASP A 30 12.54 3.94 7.59
C ASP A 30 11.98 3.42 6.26
N GLY A 31 10.83 2.73 6.32
CA GLY A 31 10.19 2.07 5.20
C GLY A 31 10.66 0.64 5.00
N VAL A 32 9.77 -0.19 4.49
CA VAL A 32 10.05 -1.56 4.09
C VAL A 32 9.69 -1.66 2.61
N GLU A 33 10.67 -1.75 1.71
CA GLU A 33 10.44 -1.68 0.24
C GLU A 33 9.36 -2.66 -0.26
N ALA A 34 9.27 -3.86 0.32
CA ALA A 34 8.25 -4.85 -0.05
C ALA A 34 6.91 -4.66 0.70
N GLY A 35 6.93 -3.96 1.83
CA GLY A 35 5.78 -3.73 2.71
C GLY A 35 4.98 -2.49 2.33
N ASP A 36 5.68 -1.41 1.97
CA ASP A 36 5.09 -0.10 1.76
C ASP A 36 4.24 -0.05 0.49
N VAL A 37 3.07 0.59 0.59
CA VAL A 37 2.16 0.77 -0.54
C VAL A 37 2.59 2.02 -1.30
N SER A 38 3.01 1.85 -2.56
CA SER A 38 3.48 2.95 -3.41
C SER A 38 2.36 3.80 -4.01
N GLY A 39 1.10 3.33 -3.93
CA GLY A 39 -0.07 4.04 -4.38
C GLY A 39 -1.35 3.20 -4.31
N TYR A 40 -2.46 3.82 -4.67
CA TYR A 40 -3.77 3.19 -4.65
C TYR A 40 -4.51 3.40 -5.98
N ILE A 41 -5.32 2.42 -6.36
CA ILE A 41 -6.27 2.48 -7.48
C ILE A 41 -7.65 2.73 -6.90
N ASP A 42 -8.29 3.84 -7.28
CA ASP A 42 -9.67 4.13 -6.86
C ASP A 42 -10.62 3.05 -7.40
N THR A 43 -11.47 2.53 -6.52
CA THR A 43 -12.50 1.56 -6.89
C THR A 43 -13.76 2.20 -7.48
N GLY A 44 -13.88 3.53 -7.40
CA GLY A 44 -15.07 4.29 -7.79
C GLY A 44 -16.16 4.28 -6.72
N SER A 45 -15.84 3.75 -5.54
CA SER A 45 -16.74 3.63 -4.41
C SER A 45 -16.02 3.98 -3.11
N TYR A 46 -16.37 5.13 -2.52
CA TYR A 46 -15.77 5.60 -1.26
C TYR A 46 -15.89 4.57 -0.12
N ILE A 47 -16.98 3.81 -0.07
CA ILE A 47 -17.16 2.79 0.96
C ILE A 47 -16.25 1.59 0.73
N LEU A 48 -16.05 1.20 -0.53
CA LEU A 48 -15.16 0.09 -0.87
C LEU A 48 -13.68 0.49 -0.67
N ASN A 49 -13.33 1.73 -0.99
CA ASN A 49 -12.04 2.33 -0.68
C ASN A 49 -11.73 2.24 0.82
N ALA A 50 -12.64 2.73 1.67
CA ALA A 50 -12.47 2.67 3.12
C ALA A 50 -12.32 1.24 3.66
N LEU A 51 -13.05 0.27 3.09
CA LEU A 51 -12.97 -1.13 3.50
C LEU A 51 -11.64 -1.79 3.10
N ILE A 52 -11.05 -1.40 1.97
CA ILE A 52 -9.82 -2.01 1.44
C ILE A 52 -8.57 -1.35 2.03
N SER A 53 -8.54 -0.02 2.10
CA SER A 53 -7.33 0.73 2.50
C SER A 53 -7.38 1.30 3.91
N GLY A 54 -8.56 1.40 4.53
CA GLY A 54 -8.77 2.15 5.77
C GLY A 54 -8.98 3.66 5.58
N ASP A 55 -8.97 4.15 4.34
CA ASP A 55 -9.22 5.55 3.95
C ASP A 55 -10.27 5.60 2.84
N ILE A 56 -11.21 6.55 2.91
CA ILE A 56 -12.20 6.77 1.85
C ILE A 56 -11.55 7.18 0.52
N TYR A 57 -10.35 7.77 0.55
CA TYR A 57 -9.58 8.16 -0.63
C TYR A 57 -8.52 7.13 -1.04
N GLY A 58 -8.28 6.11 -0.20
CA GLY A 58 -7.37 5.01 -0.52
C GLY A 58 -8.16 3.84 -1.10
N GLY A 59 -7.82 3.38 -2.30
CA GLY A 59 -8.49 2.24 -2.93
C GLY A 59 -7.70 0.94 -2.83
N ILE A 60 -7.53 0.25 -3.96
CA ILE A 60 -6.75 -0.99 -4.05
C ILE A 60 -5.25 -0.67 -4.05
N PRO A 61 -4.43 -1.23 -3.14
CA PRO A 61 -2.98 -1.00 -3.14
C PRO A 61 -2.32 -1.56 -4.41
N THR A 62 -1.55 -0.73 -5.11
CA THR A 62 -0.98 -1.02 -6.44
C THR A 62 0.03 -2.17 -6.47
N ASN A 63 0.66 -2.47 -5.34
CA ASN A 63 1.70 -3.50 -5.21
C ASN A 63 1.20 -4.79 -4.55
N LYS A 64 -0.11 -4.97 -4.38
CA LYS A 64 -0.70 -6.18 -3.77
C LYS A 64 -1.73 -6.82 -4.69
N ILE A 65 -1.86 -8.14 -4.57
CA ILE A 65 -2.91 -8.90 -5.24
C ILE A 65 -4.18 -8.79 -4.40
N THR A 66 -5.28 -8.33 -5.01
CA THR A 66 -6.60 -8.24 -4.37
C THR A 66 -7.54 -9.28 -4.97
N ALA A 67 -8.19 -10.07 -4.12
CA ALA A 67 -9.12 -11.12 -4.54
C ALA A 67 -10.56 -10.80 -4.09
N PHE A 68 -11.50 -10.84 -5.03
CA PHE A 68 -12.94 -10.71 -4.74
C PHE A 68 -13.56 -12.11 -4.64
N ALA A 69 -13.87 -12.54 -3.42
CA ALA A 69 -14.44 -13.85 -3.14
C ALA A 69 -15.88 -13.73 -2.60
N GLY A 70 -16.68 -14.77 -2.81
CA GLY A 70 -18.09 -14.81 -2.39
C GLY A 70 -18.89 -15.84 -3.20
N GLU A 71 -20.14 -16.09 -2.81
CA GLU A 71 -21.02 -17.06 -3.46
C GLU A 71 -21.27 -16.73 -4.95
N THR A 72 -21.61 -17.73 -5.75
CA THR A 72 -21.96 -17.53 -7.16
C THR A 72 -23.15 -16.57 -7.31
N ALA A 73 -23.18 -15.81 -8.40
CA ALA A 73 -24.24 -14.82 -8.70
C ALA A 73 -24.40 -13.64 -7.71
N THR A 74 -23.42 -13.39 -6.83
CA THR A 74 -23.40 -12.22 -5.93
C THR A 74 -22.86 -10.93 -6.54
N GLY A 75 -22.65 -10.91 -7.87
CA GLY A 75 -22.19 -9.70 -8.57
C GLY A 75 -20.69 -9.42 -8.49
N LYS A 76 -19.85 -10.38 -8.07
CA LYS A 76 -18.38 -10.22 -8.01
C LYS A 76 -17.80 -9.65 -9.31
N THR A 77 -18.13 -10.25 -10.44
CA THR A 77 -17.68 -9.77 -11.77
C THR A 77 -18.17 -8.36 -12.06
N PHE A 78 -19.40 -8.03 -11.67
CA PHE A 78 -19.96 -6.69 -11.86
C PHE A 78 -19.18 -5.63 -11.04
N PHE A 79 -18.84 -5.92 -9.79
CA PHE A 79 -17.99 -5.05 -8.97
C PHE A 79 -16.60 -4.87 -9.59
N VAL A 80 -15.96 -5.96 -10.01
CA VAL A 80 -14.63 -5.90 -10.64
C VAL A 80 -14.65 -5.07 -11.93
N LEU A 81 -15.66 -5.25 -12.78
CA LEU A 81 -15.81 -4.44 -14.00
C LEU A 81 -16.10 -2.97 -13.70
N GLY A 82 -16.80 -2.67 -12.62
CA GLY A 82 -17.00 -1.29 -12.13
C GLY A 82 -15.67 -0.63 -11.76
N ILE A 83 -14.80 -1.34 -11.05
CA ILE A 83 -13.45 -0.89 -10.69
C ILE A 83 -12.61 -0.67 -11.95
N VAL A 84 -12.65 -1.61 -12.90
CA VAL A 84 -11.95 -1.48 -14.19
C VAL A 84 -12.39 -0.24 -14.94
N LYS A 85 -13.70 0.04 -14.97
CA LYS A 85 -14.24 1.25 -15.59
C LYS A 85 -13.70 2.52 -14.92
N GLN A 86 -13.69 2.57 -13.57
CA GLN A 86 -13.13 3.71 -12.85
C GLN A 86 -11.65 3.89 -13.15
N PHE A 87 -10.86 2.82 -13.10
CA PHE A 87 -9.43 2.84 -13.39
C PHE A 87 -9.15 3.43 -14.78
N LEU A 88 -9.89 3.01 -15.81
CA LEU A 88 -9.73 3.52 -17.18
C LEU A 88 -10.19 4.97 -17.34
N ALA A 89 -11.13 5.45 -16.52
CA ALA A 89 -11.52 6.86 -16.49
C ALA A 89 -10.40 7.74 -15.91
N ASP A 90 -9.75 7.27 -14.84
CA ASP A 90 -8.66 7.99 -14.18
C ASP A 90 -7.33 7.86 -14.93
N ASN A 91 -7.17 6.80 -15.74
CA ASN A 91 -5.95 6.49 -16.50
C ASN A 91 -6.26 6.31 -17.99
N PRO A 92 -6.46 7.40 -18.77
CA PRO A 92 -6.83 7.32 -20.18
C PRO A 92 -5.80 6.61 -21.09
N SER A 93 -4.52 6.59 -20.68
CA SER A 93 -3.45 5.86 -21.38
C SER A 93 -3.15 4.49 -20.77
N GLY A 94 -3.87 4.10 -19.72
CA GLY A 94 -3.71 2.82 -19.05
C GLY A 94 -4.34 1.67 -19.84
N GLY A 95 -3.98 0.44 -19.46
CA GLY A 95 -4.54 -0.78 -20.06
C GLY A 95 -4.96 -1.77 -18.98
N VAL A 96 -5.98 -2.57 -19.28
CA VAL A 96 -6.43 -3.68 -18.44
C VAL A 96 -6.30 -4.97 -19.22
N LEU A 97 -5.60 -5.94 -18.63
CA LEU A 97 -5.47 -7.28 -19.17
C LEU A 97 -6.48 -8.18 -18.46
N TYR A 98 -7.39 -8.75 -19.23
CA TYR A 98 -8.48 -9.56 -18.70
C TYR A 98 -8.37 -11.00 -19.22
N PHE A 99 -8.49 -11.95 -18.29
CA PHE A 99 -8.46 -13.38 -18.56
C PHE A 99 -9.78 -13.98 -18.03
N GLU A 100 -10.49 -14.68 -18.91
CA GLU A 100 -11.65 -15.52 -18.57
C GLU A 100 -11.20 -16.91 -18.12
#